data_AF-A0A6J7AV45-F1
#
_entry.id   AF-A0A6J7AV45-F1
#
_cell.length_a   1.000
_cell.length_b   1.000
_cell.length_c   1.000
_cell.angle_alpha   90.00
_cell.angle_beta   90.00
_cell.angle_gamma   90.00
#
_symmetry.space_group_name_H-M   'P 1'
#
loop_
_entity.id
_entity.type
_entity.pdbx_description
1 polymer ?
#
loop_
_entity_poly.entity_id
_entity_poly.type
_entity_poly.pdbx_seq_one_letter_code
_entity_poly.pdbx_strand_id
1 'polypeptide(L)'
;MDDQLLARFDSLERRVRELEDHVALYQLMMGYGPAVDAGESELAAARWTPSGVYDAQVGAWEGREAIAGMVEGEMHQNIIRGGSAHVTAMPYVVIDGDRAVATAYAQLCRAAGDDFRLWRVTATRWEFARTVDGWRVQRRVNRLLDGDPEAQALLREGVTEGRTRNG
;
A
#
# COMPACT_ATOMS: atom_id res chain seq x y z
N MET A 1 38.92 4.72 20.18
CA MET A 1 37.49 4.41 20.40
C MET A 1 37.38 2.91 20.21
N ASP A 2 36.77 2.20 21.14
CA ASP A 2 36.78 0.72 21.17
C ASP A 2 36.04 0.15 19.95
N ASP A 3 36.70 -0.68 19.14
CA ASP A 3 36.15 -1.26 17.91
C ASP A 3 34.85 -2.05 18.18
N GLN A 4 34.71 -2.61 19.39
CA GLN A 4 33.48 -3.28 19.82
C GLN A 4 32.31 -2.30 20.01
N LEU A 5 32.59 -1.08 20.47
CA LEU A 5 31.59 -0.05 20.63
C LEU A 5 31.10 0.47 19.27
N LEU A 6 32.02 0.69 18.33
CA LEU A 6 31.68 1.06 16.95
C LEU A 6 30.78 0.01 16.28
N ALA A 7 31.16 -1.28 16.35
CA ALA A 7 30.35 -2.36 15.79
C ALA A 7 28.93 -2.45 16.41
N ARG A 8 28.80 -2.13 17.71
CA ARG A 8 27.50 -2.07 18.37
C ARG A 8 26.66 -0.88 17.90
N PHE A 9 27.27 0.27 17.66
CA PHE A 9 26.58 1.43 17.08
C PHE A 9 26.10 1.14 15.66
N ASP A 10 26.94 0.60 14.79
CA ASP A 10 26.56 0.25 13.41
C ASP A 10 25.39 -0.76 13.39
N SER A 11 25.42 -1.74 14.29
CA SER A 11 24.34 -2.70 14.45
C SER A 11 23.03 -2.06 14.90
N LEU A 12 23.08 -1.12 15.84
CA LEU A 12 21.91 -0.36 16.29
C LEU A 12 21.39 0.57 15.19
N GLU A 13 22.25 1.31 14.50
CA GLU A 13 21.85 2.18 13.40
C GLU A 13 21.12 1.41 12.31
N ARG A 14 21.63 0.24 11.92
CA ARG A 14 20.96 -0.62 10.94
C ARG A 14 19.56 -1.05 11.41
N ARG A 15 19.44 -1.50 12.67
CA ARG A 15 18.15 -1.92 13.24
C ARG A 15 17.16 -0.76 13.36
N VAL A 16 17.65 0.44 13.70
CA VAL A 16 16.82 1.66 13.76
C VAL A 16 16.35 2.02 12.36
N ARG A 17 17.24 2.02 11.35
CA ARG A 17 16.85 2.27 9.94
C ARG A 17 15.80 1.28 9.46
N GLU A 18 15.95 -0.01 9.77
CA GLU A 18 14.95 -1.03 9.45
C GLU A 18 13.58 -0.71 10.09
N LEU A 19 13.55 -0.26 11.34
CA LEU A 19 12.30 0.16 12.00
C LEU A 19 11.71 1.45 11.41
N GLU A 20 12.55 2.43 11.09
CA GLU A 20 12.16 3.67 10.42
C GLU A 20 11.56 3.39 9.03
N ASP A 21 12.11 2.42 8.30
CA ASP A 21 11.59 1.98 7.01
C ASP A 21 10.20 1.35 7.14
N HIS A 22 9.98 0.50 8.14
CA HIS A 22 8.66 -0.05 8.41
C HIS A 22 7.65 1.06 8.73
N VAL A 23 8.01 2.01 9.60
CA VAL A 23 7.13 3.16 9.92
C VAL A 23 6.83 3.99 8.68
N ALA A 24 7.84 4.28 7.84
CA ALA A 24 7.66 5.04 6.61
C ALA A 24 6.73 4.32 5.62
N LEU A 25 6.91 3.01 5.42
CA LEU A 25 6.06 2.18 4.55
C LEU A 25 4.62 2.11 5.08
N TYR A 26 4.42 1.95 6.39
CA TYR A 26 3.09 1.96 7.00
C TYR A 26 2.41 3.31 6.81
N GLN A 27 3.08 4.43 7.07
CA GLN A 27 2.49 5.77 6.86
C GLN A 27 2.16 6.01 5.38
N LEU A 28 3.05 5.63 4.48
CA LEU A 28 2.86 5.75 3.04
C LEU A 28 1.62 4.97 2.57
N MET A 29 1.54 3.67 2.91
CA MET A 29 0.46 2.78 2.50
C MET A 29 -0.87 3.12 3.18
N MET A 30 -0.86 3.31 4.50
CA MET A 30 -2.09 3.50 5.28
C MET A 30 -2.70 4.88 5.08
N GLY A 31 -1.91 5.88 4.70
CA GLY A 31 -2.43 7.19 4.33
C GLY A 31 -3.17 7.21 2.99
N TYR A 32 -3.10 6.16 2.16
CA TYR A 32 -3.81 6.10 0.89
C TYR A 32 -5.33 6.19 1.06
N GLY A 33 -5.90 5.35 1.94
CA GLY A 33 -7.35 5.27 2.17
C GLY A 33 -7.96 6.62 2.54
N PRO A 34 -7.45 7.28 3.61
CA PRO A 34 -7.89 8.62 3.99
C PRO A 34 -7.75 9.65 2.87
N ALA A 35 -6.66 9.63 2.10
CA ALA A 35 -6.46 10.58 1.01
C ALA A 35 -7.53 10.42 -0.09
N VAL A 36 -7.81 9.18 -0.51
CA VAL A 36 -8.81 8.95 -1.57
C VAL A 36 -10.25 9.15 -1.08
N ASP A 37 -10.56 8.88 0.19
CA ASP A 37 -11.89 9.15 0.74
C ASP A 37 -12.12 10.65 1.01
N ALA A 38 -11.06 11.41 1.26
CA ALA A 38 -11.11 12.87 1.37
C ALA A 38 -11.17 13.57 0.00
N GLY A 39 -10.96 12.84 -1.09
CA GLY A 39 -10.86 13.42 -2.44
C GLY A 39 -9.55 14.16 -2.72
N GLU A 40 -8.53 13.96 -1.88
CA GLU A 40 -7.19 14.56 -2.00
C GLU A 40 -6.37 13.81 -3.07
N SER A 41 -6.73 14.00 -4.34
CA SER A 41 -6.20 13.27 -5.49
C SER A 41 -4.68 13.41 -5.64
N GLU A 42 -4.16 14.63 -5.52
CA GLU A 42 -2.72 14.92 -5.62
C GLU A 42 -1.93 14.22 -4.50
N LEU A 43 -2.43 14.29 -3.26
CA LEU A 43 -1.80 13.62 -2.13
C LEU A 43 -1.85 12.10 -2.29
N ALA A 44 -2.96 11.54 -2.78
CA ALA A 44 -3.08 10.12 -3.07
C ALA A 44 -2.04 9.71 -4.13
N ALA A 45 -1.96 10.42 -5.25
CA ALA A 45 -1.07 10.11 -6.36
C ALA A 45 0.42 10.32 -6.03
N ALA A 46 0.77 11.32 -5.21
CA ALA A 46 2.16 11.61 -4.83
C ALA A 46 2.87 10.45 -4.11
N ARG A 47 2.11 9.47 -3.59
CA ARG A 47 2.62 8.24 -2.98
C ARG A 47 3.30 7.32 -3.99
N TRP A 48 2.91 7.38 -5.26
CA TRP A 48 3.53 6.60 -6.33
C TRP A 48 4.82 7.25 -6.81
N THR A 49 5.69 6.45 -7.42
CA THR A 49 6.72 6.96 -8.32
C THR A 49 6.07 7.67 -9.52
N PRO A 50 6.78 8.52 -10.27
CA PRO A 50 6.20 9.22 -11.42
C PRO A 50 5.54 8.28 -12.45
N SER A 51 6.14 7.11 -12.68
CA SER A 51 5.66 6.05 -13.57
C SER A 51 4.99 4.89 -12.82
N GLY A 52 4.52 5.13 -11.60
CA GLY A 52 3.95 4.09 -10.77
C GLY A 52 2.60 3.60 -11.30
N VAL A 53 2.25 2.35 -11.03
CA VAL A 53 1.04 1.70 -11.56
C VAL A 53 0.08 1.36 -10.44
N TYR A 54 -1.21 1.61 -10.68
CA TYR A 54 -2.30 1.01 -9.91
C TYR A 54 -3.12 0.08 -10.81
N ASP A 55 -3.02 -1.22 -10.57
CA ASP A 55 -3.74 -2.29 -11.26
C ASP A 55 -4.85 -2.83 -10.35
N ALA A 56 -6.08 -2.39 -10.60
CA ALA A 56 -7.27 -2.85 -9.90
C ALA A 56 -8.12 -3.76 -10.78
N GLN A 57 -8.92 -4.61 -10.14
CA GLN A 57 -9.93 -5.40 -10.84
C GLN A 57 -10.92 -4.57 -11.68
N VAL A 58 -11.08 -3.28 -11.37
CA VAL A 58 -12.00 -2.36 -12.07
C VAL A 58 -11.32 -1.48 -13.13
N GLY A 59 -9.99 -1.54 -13.25
CA GLY A 59 -9.23 -0.69 -14.15
C GLY A 59 -7.75 -0.60 -13.77
N ALA A 60 -6.95 -0.06 -14.69
CA ALA A 60 -5.52 0.16 -14.46
C ALA A 60 -5.17 1.62 -14.78
N TRP A 61 -4.32 2.21 -13.95
CA TRP A 61 -3.85 3.59 -14.07
C TRP A 61 -2.33 3.62 -13.97
N GLU A 62 -1.70 4.25 -14.96
CA GLU A 62 -0.25 4.39 -15.03
C GLU A 62 0.14 5.86 -14.89
N GLY A 63 1.06 6.12 -13.97
CA GLY A 63 1.54 7.44 -13.65
C GLY A 63 0.61 8.21 -12.71
N ARG A 64 1.19 9.22 -12.07
CA ARG A 64 0.50 10.02 -11.04
C ARG A 64 -0.74 10.73 -11.58
N GLU A 65 -0.69 11.23 -12.81
CA GLU A 65 -1.81 11.92 -13.44
C GLU A 65 -3.02 11.00 -13.60
N ALA A 66 -2.83 9.79 -14.13
CA ALA A 66 -3.92 8.82 -14.28
C ALA A 66 -4.51 8.40 -12.91
N ILE A 67 -3.66 8.26 -11.89
CA ILE A 67 -4.09 7.92 -10.53
C ILE A 67 -4.87 9.07 -9.88
N ALA A 68 -4.42 10.32 -10.04
CA ALA A 68 -5.16 11.49 -9.56
C ALA A 68 -6.51 11.62 -10.28
N GLY A 69 -6.52 11.47 -11.60
CA GLY A 69 -7.74 11.49 -12.42
C GLY A 69 -8.74 10.41 -12.05
N MET A 70 -8.29 9.24 -11.56
CA MET A 70 -9.18 8.22 -11.01
C MET A 70 -9.95 8.71 -9.78
N VAL A 71 -9.27 9.40 -8.86
CA VAL A 71 -9.87 9.94 -7.63
C VAL A 71 -10.82 11.10 -7.94
N GLU A 72 -10.46 11.94 -8.91
CA GLU A 72 -11.28 13.07 -9.37
C GLU A 72 -12.47 12.64 -10.23
N GLY A 73 -12.36 11.48 -10.87
CA GLY A 73 -13.37 10.94 -11.76
C GLY A 73 -14.73 10.76 -11.08
N GLU A 74 -15.80 10.97 -11.85
CA GLU A 74 -17.18 10.95 -11.34
C GLU A 74 -17.53 9.65 -10.60
N MET A 75 -17.00 8.52 -11.06
CA MET A 75 -17.18 7.23 -10.38
C MET A 75 -16.70 7.28 -8.92
N HIS A 76 -15.46 7.72 -8.68
CA HIS A 76 -14.89 7.76 -7.34
C HIS A 76 -15.50 8.89 -6.51
N GLN A 77 -15.83 10.02 -7.13
CA GLN A 77 -16.54 11.11 -6.47
C GLN A 77 -17.95 10.71 -6.01
N ASN A 78 -18.65 9.85 -6.75
CA ASN A 78 -19.91 9.23 -6.32
C ASN A 78 -19.70 8.24 -5.16
N ILE A 79 -18.52 7.63 -5.04
CA ILE A 79 -18.13 6.86 -3.87
C ILE A 79 -18.01 7.80 -2.67
N ILE A 80 -17.22 8.86 -2.76
CA ILE A 80 -17.04 9.81 -1.65
C ILE A 80 -18.37 10.40 -1.18
N ARG A 81 -19.16 10.99 -2.09
CA ARG A 81 -20.46 11.63 -1.76
C ARG A 81 -21.49 10.66 -1.18
N GLY A 82 -21.42 9.39 -1.59
CA GLY A 82 -22.31 8.34 -1.11
C GLY A 82 -21.92 7.75 0.25
N GLY A 83 -20.86 8.25 0.89
CA GLY A 83 -20.30 7.70 2.12
C GLY A 83 -19.46 6.44 1.86
N SER A 84 -18.16 6.52 2.14
CA SER A 84 -17.22 5.42 1.96
C SER A 84 -16.16 5.38 3.04
N ALA A 85 -15.56 4.19 3.18
CA ALA A 85 -14.29 4.02 3.88
C ALA A 85 -13.46 2.94 3.19
N HIS A 86 -12.27 3.32 2.71
CA HIS A 86 -11.22 2.44 2.22
C HIS A 86 -10.38 1.96 3.41
N VAL A 87 -10.82 0.87 4.03
CA VAL A 87 -10.19 0.29 5.22
C VAL A 87 -9.17 -0.76 4.81
N THR A 88 -7.93 -0.63 5.28
CA THR A 88 -6.87 -1.61 5.01
C THR A 88 -6.47 -2.27 6.33
N ALA A 89 -6.35 -3.60 6.34
CA ALA A 89 -5.82 -4.32 7.50
C ALA A 89 -4.31 -4.09 7.63
N MET A 90 -3.75 -4.34 8.81
CA MET A 90 -2.30 -4.23 9.03
C MET A 90 -1.53 -5.08 8.00
N PRO A 91 -0.65 -4.48 7.18
CA PRO A 91 0.04 -5.21 6.12
C PRO A 91 1.16 -6.11 6.66
N TYR A 92 1.34 -7.25 6.01
CA TYR A 92 2.56 -8.05 6.12
C TYR A 92 3.63 -7.43 5.21
N VAL A 93 4.69 -6.89 5.80
CA VAL A 93 5.74 -6.14 5.08
C VAL A 93 7.06 -6.91 5.09
N VAL A 94 7.71 -6.95 3.92
CA VAL A 94 9.03 -7.54 3.72
C VAL A 94 9.90 -6.49 3.04
N ILE A 95 11.05 -6.18 3.64
CA ILE A 95 12.01 -5.17 3.14
C ILE A 95 13.27 -5.88 2.64
N ASP A 96 13.77 -5.45 1.48
CA ASP A 96 15.00 -5.90 0.85
C ASP A 96 15.82 -4.70 0.35
N GLY A 97 16.67 -4.17 1.23
CA GLY A 97 17.47 -2.98 0.95
C GLY A 97 16.58 -1.78 0.57
N ASP A 98 16.59 -1.45 -0.72
CA ASP A 98 15.84 -0.32 -1.29
C ASP A 98 14.53 -0.73 -1.97
N ARG A 99 14.09 -1.98 -1.77
CA ARG A 99 12.80 -2.49 -2.22
C ARG A 99 12.00 -3.00 -1.04
N ALA A 100 10.67 -2.93 -1.14
CA ALA A 100 9.80 -3.56 -0.16
C ALA A 100 8.53 -4.04 -0.82
N VAL A 101 7.89 -5.02 -0.18
CA VAL A 101 6.58 -5.53 -0.55
C VAL A 101 5.68 -5.50 0.67
N ALA A 102 4.43 -5.07 0.49
CA ALA A 102 3.38 -5.20 1.49
C ALA A 102 2.20 -6.00 0.93
N THR A 103 1.78 -7.02 1.66
CA THR A 103 0.59 -7.81 1.36
C THR A 103 -0.46 -7.60 2.44
N ALA A 104 -1.68 -7.24 2.04
CA ALA A 104 -2.75 -6.95 2.98
C ALA A 104 -4.14 -7.27 2.43
N TYR A 105 -5.09 -7.41 3.34
CA TYR A 105 -6.51 -7.32 3.02
C TYR A 105 -6.95 -5.86 3.00
N ALA A 106 -7.77 -5.49 2.02
CA ALA A 106 -8.45 -4.20 1.99
C ALA A 106 -9.96 -4.38 1.80
N GLN A 107 -10.71 -3.46 2.36
CA GLN A 107 -12.16 -3.41 2.41
C GLN A 107 -12.63 -2.05 1.92
N LEU A 108 -13.68 -2.04 1.09
CA LEU A 108 -14.43 -0.83 0.80
C LEU A 108 -15.80 -0.92 1.45
N CYS A 109 -16.01 -0.13 2.49
CA CYS A 109 -17.31 0.03 3.14
C CYS A 109 -18.09 1.16 2.48
N ARG A 110 -19.42 1.02 2.39
CA ARG A 110 -20.35 2.02 1.83
C ARG A 110 -21.48 2.27 2.81
N ALA A 111 -21.93 3.51 2.93
CA ALA A 111 -23.15 3.80 3.66
C ALA A 111 -24.35 3.09 3.00
N ALA A 112 -25.31 2.67 3.82
CA ALA A 112 -26.51 1.95 3.41
C ALA A 112 -27.67 2.27 4.37
N GLY A 113 -28.38 3.37 4.11
CA GLY A 113 -29.37 3.90 5.06
C GLY A 113 -28.66 4.40 6.32
N ASP A 114 -29.09 3.91 7.47
CA ASP A 114 -28.49 4.23 8.77
C ASP A 114 -27.28 3.33 9.11
N ASP A 115 -27.00 2.32 8.29
CA ASP A 115 -25.93 1.33 8.48
C ASP A 115 -24.79 1.48 7.46
N PHE A 116 -23.81 0.58 7.56
CA PHE A 116 -22.76 0.39 6.56
C PHE A 116 -22.77 -1.04 6.02
N ARG A 117 -22.48 -1.20 4.73
CA ARG A 117 -22.25 -2.51 4.11
C ARG A 117 -20.81 -2.63 3.62
N LEU A 118 -20.28 -3.83 3.75
CA LEU A 118 -19.01 -4.21 3.11
C LEU A 118 -19.27 -4.43 1.62
N TRP A 119 -18.75 -3.54 0.77
CA TRP A 119 -19.00 -3.58 -0.66
C TRP A 119 -17.93 -4.37 -1.42
N ARG A 120 -16.66 -4.25 -1.00
CA ARG A 120 -15.55 -5.01 -1.60
C ARG A 120 -14.63 -5.54 -0.52
N VAL A 121 -14.11 -6.75 -0.75
CA VAL A 121 -13.02 -7.36 0.02
C VAL A 121 -11.96 -7.81 -0.97
N THR A 122 -10.73 -7.35 -0.80
CA THR A 122 -9.67 -7.56 -1.79
C THR A 122 -8.37 -7.99 -1.13
N ALA A 123 -7.65 -8.91 -1.78
CA ALA A 123 -6.23 -9.08 -1.53
C ALA A 123 -5.47 -7.96 -2.25
N THR A 124 -4.49 -7.38 -1.58
CA THR A 124 -3.66 -6.29 -2.10
C THR A 124 -2.19 -6.64 -1.99
N ARG A 125 -1.43 -6.29 -3.03
CA ARG A 125 0.03 -6.33 -3.05
C ARG A 125 0.53 -4.96 -3.45
N TRP A 126 1.46 -4.43 -2.66
CA TRP A 126 2.10 -3.15 -2.91
C TRP A 126 3.60 -3.39 -3.02
N GLU A 127 4.18 -2.91 -4.09
CA GLU A 127 5.62 -2.95 -4.35
C GLU A 127 6.15 -1.52 -4.23
N PHE A 128 7.20 -1.37 -3.44
CA PHE A 128 7.80 -0.09 -3.11
C PHE A 128 9.26 -0.05 -3.51
N ALA A 129 9.74 1.17 -3.79
CA ALA A 129 11.16 1.44 -3.88
C ALA A 129 11.52 2.69 -3.08
N ARG A 130 12.72 2.67 -2.51
CA ARG A 130 13.34 3.86 -1.94
C ARG A 130 13.79 4.77 -3.08
N THR A 131 13.37 6.02 -3.03
CA THR A 131 13.87 7.09 -3.88
C THR A 131 14.72 8.05 -3.06
N VAL A 132 15.29 9.06 -3.71
CA VAL A 132 15.98 10.17 -3.03
C VAL A 132 15.08 10.92 -2.05
N ASP A 133 13.75 10.86 -2.25
CA ASP A 133 12.72 11.51 -1.41
C ASP A 133 12.02 10.52 -0.47
N GLY A 134 12.64 9.36 -0.22
CA GLY A 134 12.11 8.27 0.60
C GLY A 134 11.29 7.25 -0.18
N TRP A 135 10.56 6.39 0.54
CA TRP A 135 9.79 5.29 -0.06
C TRP A 135 8.65 5.81 -0.95
N ARG A 136 8.44 5.15 -2.10
CA ARG A 136 7.30 5.38 -3.02
C ARG A 136 6.76 4.06 -3.55
N VAL A 137 5.47 4.06 -3.88
CA VAL A 137 4.79 2.92 -4.51
C VAL A 137 5.20 2.84 -5.98
N GLN A 138 5.76 1.71 -6.39
CA GLN A 138 6.01 1.41 -7.80
C GLN A 138 4.79 0.76 -8.43
N ARG A 139 4.20 -0.22 -7.75
CA ARG A 139 3.05 -0.96 -8.26
C ARG A 139 2.13 -1.32 -7.11
N ARG A 140 0.83 -1.15 -7.33
CA ARG A 140 -0.21 -1.69 -6.47
C ARG A 140 -1.12 -2.58 -7.30
N VAL A 141 -1.38 -3.78 -6.81
CA VAL A 141 -2.35 -4.70 -7.38
C VAL A 141 -3.44 -4.96 -6.36
N ASN A 142 -4.71 -4.94 -6.77
CA ASN A 142 -5.80 -5.50 -5.96
C ASN A 142 -6.73 -6.42 -6.76
N ARG A 143 -7.07 -7.54 -6.13
CA ARG A 143 -7.98 -8.57 -6.68
C ARG A 143 -9.06 -8.88 -5.66
N LEU A 144 -10.29 -9.09 -6.13
CA LEU A 144 -11.43 -9.42 -5.28
C LEU A 144 -11.25 -10.80 -4.66
N LEU A 145 -11.69 -10.95 -3.42
CA LEU A 145 -11.72 -12.23 -2.71
C LEU A 145 -13.09 -12.90 -2.90
N ASP A 146 -13.42 -13.19 -4.15
CA ASP A 146 -14.69 -13.79 -4.60
C ASP A 146 -14.51 -15.22 -5.17
N GLY A 147 -13.31 -15.77 -5.04
CA GLY A 147 -12.93 -17.07 -5.60
C GLY A 147 -11.87 -16.98 -6.69
N ASP A 148 -11.52 -15.78 -7.16
CA ASP A 148 -10.45 -15.55 -8.12
C ASP A 148 -9.09 -16.13 -7.66
N PRO A 149 -8.45 -17.05 -8.43
CA PRO A 149 -7.15 -17.59 -8.09
C PRO A 149 -6.03 -16.52 -8.05
N GLU A 150 -6.15 -15.41 -8.77
CA GLU A 150 -5.16 -14.33 -8.71
C GLU A 150 -5.09 -13.69 -7.32
N ALA A 151 -6.24 -13.51 -6.65
CA ALA A 151 -6.27 -12.98 -5.28
C ALA A 151 -5.52 -13.90 -4.31
N GLN A 152 -5.67 -15.23 -4.46
CA GLN A 152 -4.95 -16.21 -3.65
C GLN A 152 -3.44 -16.23 -3.98
N ALA A 153 -3.08 -16.03 -5.25
CA ALA A 153 -1.69 -15.95 -5.67
C ALA A 153 -0.97 -14.76 -5.02
N LEU A 154 -1.59 -13.57 -5.00
CA LEU A 154 -1.04 -12.38 -4.34
C LEU A 154 -0.76 -12.62 -2.85
N LEU A 155 -1.68 -13.29 -2.14
CA LEU A 155 -1.51 -13.62 -0.73
C LEU A 155 -0.38 -14.63 -0.52
N ARG A 156 -0.31 -15.66 -1.36
CA ARG A 156 0.72 -16.71 -1.30
C ARG A 156 2.10 -16.13 -1.52
N GLU A 157 2.26 -15.30 -2.56
CA GLU A 157 3.53 -14.67 -2.90
C GLU A 157 4.09 -13.89 -1.72
N GLY A 158 3.26 -13.04 -1.10
CA GLY A 158 3.67 -12.22 0.05
C GLY A 158 4.22 -13.03 1.23
N VAL A 159 3.55 -14.12 1.62
CA VAL A 159 4.02 -14.95 2.74
C VAL A 159 5.22 -15.83 2.37
N THR A 160 5.39 -16.19 1.10
CA THR A 160 6.56 -16.96 0.65
C THR A 160 7.83 -16.11 0.60
N GLU A 161 7.76 -14.85 0.16
CA GLU A 161 8.89 -13.91 0.14
C GLU A 161 9.38 -13.58 1.55
N GLY A 162 8.46 -13.47 2.51
CA GLY A 162 8.83 -13.26 3.90
C GLY A 162 9.49 -14.48 4.54
N ARG A 163 9.04 -15.69 4.19
CA ARG A 163 9.64 -16.93 4.70
C ARG A 163 11.10 -17.11 4.26
N THR A 164 11.43 -16.80 3.00
CA THR A 164 12.80 -16.94 2.49
C THR A 164 13.78 -15.92 3.08
N ARG A 165 13.29 -14.85 3.70
CA ARG A 165 14.12 -13.77 4.26
C ARG A 165 14.21 -13.76 5.77
N ASN A 166 13.18 -14.24 6.45
CA ASN A 166 13.13 -14.31 7.92
C ASN A 166 13.52 -15.69 8.48
N GLY A 167 13.76 -16.70 7.63
CA GLY A 167 14.20 -18.04 8.01
C GLY A 167 15.63 -18.29 7.59
#